data_AF-A0A9P6IQP3-F1
#
_entry.id   AF-A0A9P6IQP3-F1
#
_cell.length_a   1.000
_cell.length_b   1.000
_cell.length_c   1.000
_cell.angle_alpha   90.00
_cell.angle_beta   90.00
_cell.angle_gamma   90.00
#
_symmetry.space_group_name_H-M   'P 1'
#
loop_
_entity.id
_entity.type
_entity.pdbx_description
1 polymer ?
#
loop_
_entity_poly.entity_id
_entity_poly.type
_entity_poly.pdbx_seq_one_letter_code
_entity_poly.pdbx_strand_id
1 'polypeptide(L)'
;MDKEELPAEKHTYEEGKVSHDIEPQVHLEEEDDSPIEEVRVIVSNVDDPSLPYNTFRMWFLGLLWTCIISFVNQFFYLRQTTISIGYSVVALLSLPMGHFMARVLPTRQFSLFGWSFSLNPSPFSIKEHVLIGTMVACNSGTAYAVDIVILQKIWYNSEKPFIAGMFLVLTTQITGFALAGVIRRFLVRPAHMIWPSTLVTASLFRSLHAMQDEDDDGRMPRIQYFCIVASGMFCYYWLPGFIFPTIGTIAWICWINPDNVVLSQLTGSNGLGIGVIALDWSAASAYVAPLVTPWFAQVNILVGFILVTYIMVPWAYYTDLWHSTNFPIVTAALFKEDGSEYNKTAVLNSDGLLDETAYLAYGPLRMDS
;
A
#
# COMPACT_ATOMS: atom_id res chain seq x y z
N MET A 1 -64.08 35.02 -25.79
CA MET A 1 -62.67 35.45 -25.75
C MET A 1 -62.21 35.48 -24.30
N ASP A 2 -61.61 34.46 -23.73
CA ASP A 2 -61.56 33.01 -23.91
C ASP A 2 -60.67 32.58 -22.76
N LYS A 3 -61.06 31.56 -22.01
CA LYS A 3 -60.28 30.33 -21.80
C LYS A 3 -60.90 29.54 -20.64
N GLU A 4 -61.35 28.35 -21.04
CA GLU A 4 -61.87 27.26 -20.24
C GLU A 4 -60.88 26.81 -19.17
N GLU A 5 -61.42 26.53 -17.98
CA GLU A 5 -60.81 25.73 -16.94
C GLU A 5 -60.94 24.24 -17.31
N LEU A 6 -59.81 23.53 -17.36
CA LEU A 6 -59.75 22.08 -17.52
C LEU A 6 -60.08 21.38 -16.19
N PRO A 7 -60.96 20.35 -16.16
CA PRO A 7 -61.25 19.60 -14.96
C PRO A 7 -60.22 18.47 -14.72
N ALA A 8 -59.98 18.17 -13.45
CA ALA A 8 -59.11 17.11 -12.97
C ALA A 8 -59.66 15.71 -13.33
N GLU A 9 -58.85 14.90 -14.02
CA GLU A 9 -59.22 13.53 -14.40
C GLU A 9 -58.57 12.50 -13.45
N LYS A 10 -59.45 11.77 -12.76
CA LYS A 10 -59.13 10.58 -11.96
C LYS A 10 -58.90 9.41 -12.92
N HIS A 11 -57.75 8.75 -12.85
CA HIS A 11 -57.59 7.44 -13.50
C HIS A 11 -57.78 6.30 -12.49
N THR A 12 -58.91 5.63 -12.70
CA THR A 12 -59.38 4.38 -12.11
C THR A 12 -58.48 3.21 -12.51
N TYR A 13 -58.24 2.31 -11.57
CA TYR A 13 -57.61 1.01 -11.81
C TYR A 13 -58.54 0.11 -12.62
N GLU A 14 -58.10 -0.37 -13.78
CA GLU A 14 -58.68 -1.56 -14.43
C GLU A 14 -57.57 -2.56 -14.76
N GLU A 15 -57.71 -3.75 -14.18
CA GLU A 15 -56.91 -4.94 -14.47
C GLU A 15 -57.28 -5.50 -15.85
N GLY A 16 -56.30 -5.54 -16.76
CA GLY A 16 -56.40 -6.26 -18.03
C GLY A 16 -55.15 -7.10 -18.24
N LYS A 17 -55.22 -8.40 -17.93
CA LYS A 17 -54.20 -9.39 -18.29
C LYS A 17 -54.10 -9.52 -19.81
N VAL A 18 -53.00 -9.06 -20.39
CA VAL A 18 -52.57 -9.47 -21.74
C VAL A 18 -51.11 -9.89 -21.62
N SER A 19 -50.86 -11.18 -21.85
CA SER A 19 -49.54 -11.78 -21.94
C SER A 19 -48.82 -11.26 -23.19
N HIS A 20 -47.82 -10.42 -23.00
CA HIS A 20 -46.75 -10.23 -23.96
C HIS A 20 -45.44 -10.59 -23.28
N ASP A 21 -44.72 -11.53 -23.91
CA ASP A 21 -43.38 -11.91 -23.55
C ASP A 21 -42.51 -10.63 -23.54
N ILE A 22 -42.18 -10.16 -22.34
CA ILE A 22 -41.24 -9.07 -22.14
C ILE A 22 -39.86 -9.69 -22.36
N GLU A 23 -39.38 -9.64 -23.60
CA GLU A 23 -37.95 -9.55 -23.84
C GLU A 23 -37.42 -8.43 -22.93
N PRO A 24 -36.43 -8.68 -22.06
CA PRO A 24 -35.83 -7.60 -21.30
C PRO A 24 -35.16 -6.68 -22.32
N GLN A 25 -35.83 -5.55 -22.62
CA GLN A 25 -35.17 -4.41 -23.20
C GLN A 25 -34.16 -3.94 -22.16
N VAL A 26 -32.95 -4.46 -22.28
CA VAL A 26 -31.76 -3.93 -21.62
C VAL A 26 -31.70 -2.47 -22.05
N HIS A 27 -31.96 -1.57 -21.10
CA HIS A 27 -31.63 -0.16 -21.25
C HIS A 27 -30.13 -0.08 -21.58
N LEU A 28 -29.82 0.31 -22.81
CA LEU A 28 -28.45 0.49 -23.32
C LEU A 28 -27.65 1.58 -22.57
N GLU A 29 -28.20 2.19 -21.51
CA GLU A 29 -27.49 3.10 -20.60
C GLU A 29 -26.71 2.35 -19.50
N GLU A 30 -26.98 1.04 -19.27
CA GLU A 30 -26.25 0.23 -18.28
C GLU A 30 -24.93 -0.37 -18.81
N GLU A 31 -24.64 -0.30 -20.13
CA GLU A 31 -23.44 -0.93 -20.72
C GLU A 31 -22.14 -0.12 -20.49
N ASP A 32 -22.22 1.19 -20.25
CA ASP A 32 -21.06 2.04 -19.97
C ASP A 32 -20.70 2.11 -18.47
N ASP A 33 -21.54 1.53 -17.62
CA ASP A 33 -21.39 1.52 -16.17
C ASP A 33 -20.55 0.33 -15.71
N SER A 34 -19.69 0.55 -14.70
CA SER A 34 -18.93 -0.58 -14.14
C SER A 34 -19.89 -1.63 -13.55
N PRO A 35 -19.64 -2.94 -13.77
CA PRO A 35 -20.44 -4.01 -13.16
C PRO A 35 -20.29 -4.07 -11.63
N ILE A 36 -19.33 -3.33 -11.08
CA ILE A 36 -19.00 -3.29 -9.65
C ILE A 36 -19.46 -1.95 -9.08
N GLU A 37 -20.34 -2.01 -8.08
CA GLU A 37 -20.98 -0.84 -7.47
C GLU A 37 -19.94 0.13 -6.88
N GLU A 38 -18.92 -0.38 -6.20
CA GLU A 38 -17.89 0.43 -5.57
C GLU A 38 -17.10 1.24 -6.61
N VAL A 39 -16.91 0.69 -7.82
CA VAL A 39 -16.26 1.40 -8.92
C VAL A 39 -17.17 2.49 -9.47
N ARG A 40 -18.46 2.19 -9.64
CA ARG A 40 -19.46 3.15 -10.14
C ARG A 40 -19.60 4.38 -9.26
N VAL A 41 -19.60 4.19 -7.95
CA VAL A 41 -19.72 5.29 -6.98
C VAL A 41 -18.45 6.17 -6.97
N ILE A 42 -17.30 5.59 -7.29
CA ILE A 42 -16.00 6.24 -7.09
C ILE A 42 -15.38 6.74 -8.39
N VAL A 43 -15.68 6.19 -9.56
CA VAL A 43 -15.08 6.59 -10.85
C VAL A 43 -16.15 7.13 -11.78
N SER A 44 -15.85 8.24 -12.46
CA SER A 44 -16.77 8.82 -13.44
C SER A 44 -16.62 8.05 -14.75
N ASN A 45 -17.73 7.71 -15.39
CA ASN A 45 -17.70 7.06 -16.71
C ASN A 45 -17.35 8.06 -17.83
N VAL A 46 -17.39 9.36 -17.54
CA VAL A 46 -17.07 10.43 -18.48
C VAL A 46 -15.66 10.94 -18.22
N ASP A 47 -14.83 10.97 -19.27
CA ASP A 47 -13.51 11.62 -19.31
C ASP A 47 -13.53 12.80 -20.30
N ASP A 48 -12.76 13.85 -20.01
CA ASP A 48 -12.50 14.95 -20.94
C ASP A 48 -11.11 14.78 -21.58
N PRO A 49 -11.01 14.34 -22.86
CA PRO A 49 -9.73 14.10 -23.52
C PRO A 49 -8.92 15.38 -23.79
N SER A 50 -9.53 16.56 -23.70
CA SER A 50 -8.88 17.83 -24.02
C SER A 50 -7.98 18.36 -22.91
N LEU A 51 -8.13 17.86 -21.68
CA LEU A 51 -7.35 18.28 -20.53
C LEU A 51 -5.87 17.87 -20.68
N PRO A 52 -4.91 18.81 -20.60
CA PRO A 52 -3.50 18.48 -20.69
C PRO A 52 -3.05 17.75 -19.43
N TYR A 53 -2.31 16.66 -19.64
CA TYR A 53 -1.80 15.79 -18.58
C TYR A 53 -0.27 15.73 -18.53
N ASN A 54 0.40 15.95 -19.68
CA ASN A 54 1.85 15.94 -19.79
C ASN A 54 2.40 17.37 -19.73
N THR A 55 2.63 17.87 -18.51
CA THR A 55 3.09 19.25 -18.28
C THR A 55 4.36 19.29 -17.45
N PHE A 56 5.07 20.43 -17.50
CA PHE A 56 6.28 20.63 -16.71
C PHE A 56 6.02 20.44 -15.20
N ARG A 57 4.91 20.97 -14.68
CA ARG A 57 4.57 20.85 -13.26
C ARG A 57 4.32 19.41 -12.82
N MET A 58 3.70 18.59 -13.67
CA MET A 58 3.47 17.16 -13.39
C MET A 58 4.82 16.46 -13.22
N TRP A 59 5.75 16.66 -14.15
CA TRP A 59 7.09 16.07 -14.06
C TRP A 59 7.90 16.60 -12.88
N PHE A 60 7.90 17.92 -12.67
CA PHE A 60 8.66 18.54 -11.59
C PHE A 60 8.19 18.06 -10.22
N LEU A 61 6.88 18.15 -9.94
CA LEU A 61 6.31 17.70 -8.67
C LEU A 61 6.40 16.18 -8.51
N GLY A 62 6.13 15.42 -9.59
CA GLY A 62 6.23 13.96 -9.58
C GLY A 62 7.63 13.47 -9.25
N LEU A 63 8.67 14.00 -9.90
CA LEU A 63 10.07 13.64 -9.62
C LEU A 63 10.52 14.11 -8.24
N LEU A 64 10.15 15.33 -7.84
CA LEU A 64 10.49 15.86 -6.51
C LEU A 64 9.95 14.95 -5.39
N TRP A 65 8.66 14.64 -5.44
CA TRP A 65 8.03 13.80 -4.43
C TRP A 65 8.52 12.36 -4.48
N THR A 66 8.80 11.83 -5.67
CA THR A 66 9.44 10.52 -5.85
C THR A 66 10.76 10.45 -5.11
N CYS A 67 11.66 11.41 -5.31
CA CYS A 67 12.95 11.43 -4.61
C CYS A 67 12.80 11.52 -3.09
N ILE A 68 11.89 12.38 -2.59
CA ILE A 68 11.68 12.58 -1.15
C ILE A 68 11.12 11.30 -0.51
N ILE A 69 10.05 10.74 -1.07
CA ILE A 69 9.38 9.56 -0.50
C ILE A 69 10.29 8.34 -0.55
N SER A 70 10.97 8.10 -1.68
CA SER A 70 11.92 6.98 -1.78
C SER A 70 13.04 7.08 -0.75
N PHE A 71 13.59 8.28 -0.51
CA PHE A 71 14.61 8.49 0.51
C PHE A 71 14.08 8.21 1.92
N VAL A 72 12.94 8.80 2.28
CA VAL A 72 12.37 8.68 3.63
C VAL A 72 11.95 7.24 3.92
N ASN A 73 11.28 6.57 2.99
CA ASN A 73 10.85 5.19 3.16
C ASN A 73 12.05 4.24 3.24
N GLN A 74 13.09 4.44 2.41
CA GLN A 74 14.31 3.64 2.50
C GLN A 74 15.06 3.86 3.82
N PHE A 75 15.05 5.08 4.35
CA PHE A 75 15.67 5.38 5.65
C PHE A 75 14.96 4.67 6.80
N PHE A 76 13.63 4.64 6.81
CA PHE A 76 12.85 3.98 7.87
C PHE A 76 12.70 2.47 7.69
N TYR A 77 13.01 1.94 6.51
CA TYR A 77 12.90 0.51 6.22
C TYR A 77 13.74 -0.38 7.14
N LEU A 78 14.93 0.08 7.55
CA LEU A 78 15.82 -0.68 8.44
C LEU A 78 15.39 -0.67 9.91
N ARG A 79 14.23 -0.10 10.24
CA ARG A 79 13.66 -0.18 11.60
C ARG A 79 12.90 -1.48 11.80
N GLN A 80 12.94 -2.00 13.03
CA GLN A 80 12.19 -3.18 13.44
C GLN A 80 10.67 -3.02 13.22
N THR A 81 10.13 -1.83 13.48
CA THR A 81 8.77 -1.44 13.07
C THR A 81 8.89 -0.42 11.94
N THR A 82 8.70 -0.88 10.71
CA THR A 82 8.82 -0.04 9.51
C THR A 82 7.76 1.05 9.51
N ILE A 83 8.18 2.29 9.32
CA ILE A 83 7.28 3.43 9.09
C ILE A 83 7.40 3.78 7.62
N SER A 84 6.28 3.77 6.90
CA SER A 84 6.23 4.15 5.49
C SER A 84 5.28 5.31 5.28
N ILE A 85 5.71 6.28 4.48
CA ILE A 85 4.86 7.36 4.03
C ILE A 85 4.17 6.90 2.75
N GLY A 86 2.83 6.82 2.81
CA GLY A 86 2.01 6.51 1.65
C GLY A 86 1.83 7.69 0.70
N TYR A 87 1.45 7.40 -0.54
CA TYR A 87 1.22 8.41 -1.58
C TYR A 87 0.12 9.44 -1.20
N SER A 88 -0.80 9.11 -0.29
CA SER A 88 -1.89 10.01 0.12
C SER A 88 -1.38 11.34 0.67
N VAL A 89 -0.24 11.33 1.37
CA VAL A 89 0.42 12.56 1.85
C VAL A 89 0.86 13.43 0.67
N VAL A 90 1.40 12.81 -0.37
CA VAL A 90 1.80 13.53 -1.59
C VAL A 90 0.59 14.07 -2.34
N ALA A 91 -0.52 13.32 -2.44
CA ALA A 91 -1.75 13.83 -3.04
C ALA A 91 -2.25 15.10 -2.30
N LEU A 92 -2.17 15.12 -0.97
CA LEU A 92 -2.60 16.29 -0.20
C LEU A 92 -1.66 17.49 -0.36
N LEU A 93 -0.35 17.27 -0.37
CA LEU A 93 0.64 18.36 -0.45
C LEU A 93 0.83 18.87 -1.89
N SER A 94 0.71 18.00 -2.89
CA SER A 94 0.88 18.37 -4.28
C SER A 94 -0.30 19.17 -4.84
N LEU A 95 -1.49 19.09 -4.23
CA LEU A 95 -2.65 19.93 -4.60
C LEU A 95 -2.37 21.43 -4.43
N PRO A 96 -2.05 21.97 -3.23
CA PRO A 96 -1.77 23.39 -3.06
C PRO A 96 -0.50 23.81 -3.83
N MET A 97 0.51 22.95 -3.92
CA MET A 97 1.72 23.21 -4.72
C MET A 97 1.41 23.30 -6.22
N GLY A 98 0.56 22.42 -6.74
CA GLY A 98 0.11 22.41 -8.13
C GLY A 98 -0.66 23.67 -8.49
N HIS A 99 -1.59 24.10 -7.63
CA HIS A 99 -2.29 25.38 -7.79
C HIS A 99 -1.36 26.59 -7.64
N PHE A 100 -0.39 26.54 -6.73
CA PHE A 100 0.61 27.61 -6.60
C PHE A 100 1.45 27.73 -7.88
N MET A 101 1.96 26.62 -8.41
CA MET A 101 2.68 26.59 -9.67
C MET A 101 1.80 27.03 -10.85
N ALA A 102 0.51 26.69 -10.86
CA ALA A 102 -0.43 27.16 -11.88
C ALA A 102 -0.68 28.68 -11.82
N ARG A 103 -0.50 29.33 -10.66
CA ARG A 103 -0.62 30.80 -10.53
C ARG A 103 0.68 31.53 -10.84
N VAL A 104 1.84 30.93 -10.53
CA VAL A 104 3.15 31.58 -10.64
C VAL A 104 3.83 31.34 -11.99
N LEU A 105 3.63 30.16 -12.60
CA LEU A 105 4.33 29.83 -13.84
C LEU A 105 3.79 30.63 -15.04
N PRO A 106 4.69 31.09 -15.93
CA PRO A 106 4.29 31.85 -17.10
C PRO A 106 3.52 30.99 -18.10
N THR A 107 2.42 31.53 -18.63
CA THR A 107 1.61 30.93 -19.71
C THR A 107 2.22 31.15 -21.10
N ARG A 108 3.38 31.80 -21.18
CA ARG A 108 4.07 32.10 -22.45
C ARG A 108 4.48 30.81 -23.16
N GLN A 109 4.28 30.79 -24.47
CA GLN A 109 4.76 29.72 -25.34
C GLN A 109 6.26 29.93 -25.59
N PHE A 110 7.06 28.92 -25.27
CA PHE A 110 8.48 28.87 -25.56
C PHE A 110 8.69 27.98 -26.78
N SER A 111 9.36 28.51 -27.80
CA SER A 111 9.79 27.70 -28.96
C SER A 111 11.25 27.32 -28.79
N LEU A 112 11.56 26.02 -28.69
CA LEU A 112 12.93 25.50 -28.66
C LEU A 112 13.06 24.40 -29.71
N PHE A 113 14.06 24.52 -30.60
CA PHE A 113 14.35 23.54 -31.68
C PHE A 113 13.12 23.11 -32.50
N GLY A 114 12.23 24.06 -32.85
CA GLY A 114 11.02 23.81 -33.65
C GLY A 114 9.83 23.24 -32.88
N TRP A 115 9.97 22.99 -31.57
CA TRP A 115 8.90 22.55 -30.69
C TRP A 115 8.40 23.72 -29.84
N SER A 116 7.10 23.98 -29.87
CA SER A 116 6.47 25.02 -29.04
C SER A 116 5.86 24.36 -27.80
N PHE A 117 6.30 24.74 -26.60
CA PHE A 117 5.76 24.25 -25.34
C PHE A 117 5.46 25.41 -24.38
N SER A 118 4.40 25.27 -23.59
CA SER A 118 4.08 26.21 -22.51
C SER A 118 4.41 25.57 -21.17
N LEU A 119 5.00 26.33 -20.24
CA LEU A 119 5.23 25.88 -18.87
C LEU A 119 3.93 25.79 -18.07
N ASN A 120 2.88 26.49 -18.50
CA ASN A 120 1.58 26.54 -17.85
C ASN A 120 0.44 26.57 -18.89
N PRO A 121 0.08 25.41 -19.48
CA PRO A 121 -0.91 25.35 -20.55
C PRO A 121 -2.36 25.51 -20.05
N SER A 122 -2.67 25.10 -18.82
CA SER A 122 -4.01 25.11 -18.23
C SER A 122 -3.97 25.32 -16.71
N PRO A 123 -5.12 25.52 -16.03
CA PRO A 123 -5.21 25.32 -14.59
C PRO A 123 -4.77 23.91 -14.17
N PHE A 124 -4.42 23.75 -12.88
CA PHE A 124 -4.02 22.45 -12.34
C PHE A 124 -5.19 21.47 -12.40
N SER A 125 -5.02 20.38 -13.16
CA SER A 125 -6.10 19.41 -13.42
C SER A 125 -5.98 18.16 -12.56
N ILE A 126 -7.09 17.42 -12.42
CA ILE A 126 -7.10 16.10 -11.77
C ILE A 126 -6.14 15.12 -12.47
N LYS A 127 -5.97 15.22 -13.80
CA LYS A 127 -5.07 14.33 -14.57
C LYS A 127 -3.61 14.54 -14.21
N GLU A 128 -3.17 15.80 -14.12
CA GLU A 128 -1.82 16.13 -13.66
C GLU A 128 -1.59 15.61 -12.24
N HIS A 129 -2.60 15.77 -11.37
CA HIS A 129 -2.53 15.36 -9.97
C HIS A 129 -2.44 13.84 -9.80
N VAL A 130 -3.28 13.09 -10.51
CA VAL A 130 -3.27 11.62 -10.52
C VAL A 130 -1.94 11.08 -11.05
N LEU A 131 -1.35 11.71 -12.07
CA LEU A 131 -0.05 11.30 -12.61
C LEU A 131 1.10 11.52 -11.61
N ILE A 132 1.11 12.65 -10.89
CA ILE A 132 2.04 12.88 -9.77
C ILE A 132 1.90 11.77 -8.72
N GLY A 133 0.66 11.46 -8.32
CA GLY A 133 0.38 10.38 -7.36
C GLY A 133 0.81 9.01 -7.86
N THR A 134 0.62 8.72 -9.13
CA THR A 134 1.01 7.44 -9.75
C THR A 134 2.52 7.27 -9.77
N MET A 135 3.28 8.33 -10.08
CA MET A 135 4.76 8.29 -10.01
C MET A 135 5.24 7.92 -8.60
N VAL A 136 4.59 8.49 -7.57
CA VAL A 136 4.88 8.22 -6.16
C VAL A 136 4.46 6.82 -5.73
N ALA A 137 3.27 6.37 -6.14
CA ALA A 137 2.78 5.03 -5.83
C ALA A 137 3.72 3.93 -6.36
N CYS A 138 4.36 4.15 -7.51
CA CYS A 138 5.36 3.24 -8.07
C CYS A 138 6.67 3.15 -7.26
N ASN A 139 6.91 4.06 -6.30
CA ASN A 139 8.14 4.14 -5.52
C ASN A 139 7.94 4.14 -4.00
N SER A 140 6.71 3.90 -3.53
CA SER A 140 6.42 3.87 -2.09
C SER A 140 7.06 2.68 -1.38
N GLY A 141 7.34 1.59 -2.11
CA GLY A 141 8.07 0.43 -1.61
C GLY A 141 9.58 0.54 -1.80
N THR A 142 10.35 0.00 -0.86
CA THR A 142 11.79 -0.18 -1.00
C THR A 142 12.10 -1.33 -1.95
N ALA A 143 13.19 -1.20 -2.71
CA ALA A 143 13.61 -2.25 -3.64
C ALA A 143 14.28 -3.39 -2.86
N TYR A 144 13.73 -4.60 -2.96
CA TYR A 144 14.27 -5.80 -2.29
C TYR A 144 15.77 -6.04 -2.59
N ALA A 145 16.21 -5.70 -3.80
CA ALA A 145 17.61 -5.77 -4.21
C ALA A 145 18.57 -4.96 -3.31
N VAL A 146 18.09 -3.92 -2.62
CA VAL A 146 18.88 -3.15 -1.66
C VAL A 146 19.28 -4.02 -0.46
N ASP A 147 18.43 -4.97 -0.04
CA ASP A 147 18.74 -5.88 1.06
C ASP A 147 19.94 -6.77 0.74
N ILE A 148 20.09 -7.18 -0.52
CA ILE A 148 21.26 -7.95 -0.96
C ILE A 148 22.55 -7.15 -0.75
N VAL A 149 22.54 -5.86 -1.13
CA VAL A 149 23.72 -4.98 -0.99
C VAL A 149 24.03 -4.72 0.49
N ILE A 150 23.00 -4.47 1.31
CA ILE A 150 23.14 -4.23 2.75
C ILE A 150 23.65 -5.49 3.46
N LEU A 151 23.09 -6.66 3.15
CA LEU A 151 23.52 -7.93 3.74
C LEU A 151 24.97 -8.25 3.38
N GLN A 152 25.39 -8.04 2.13
CA GLN A 152 26.80 -8.22 1.73
C GLN A 152 27.74 -7.31 2.52
N LYS A 153 27.34 -6.06 2.75
CA LYS A 153 28.14 -5.10 3.51
C LYS A 153 28.21 -5.42 5.00
N ILE A 154 27.08 -5.69 5.65
CA ILE A 154 26.99 -5.85 7.12
C ILE A 154 27.41 -7.26 7.56
N TRP A 155 26.92 -8.30 6.88
CA TRP A 155 27.07 -9.68 7.35
C TRP A 155 28.23 -10.43 6.70
N TYR A 156 28.60 -10.06 5.47
CA TYR A 156 29.69 -10.69 4.74
C TYR A 156 30.96 -9.82 4.66
N ASN A 157 30.94 -8.61 5.23
CA ASN A 157 32.04 -7.63 5.18
C ASN A 157 32.63 -7.44 3.77
N SER A 158 31.80 -7.61 2.73
CA SER A 158 32.21 -7.53 1.33
C SER A 158 31.57 -6.31 0.69
N GLU A 159 32.33 -5.22 0.61
CA GLU A 159 31.85 -4.01 -0.05
C GLU A 159 32.00 -4.12 -1.56
N LYS A 160 30.87 -4.15 -2.28
CA LYS A 160 30.85 -4.04 -3.74
C LYS A 160 30.82 -2.56 -4.16
N PRO A 161 31.36 -2.20 -5.34
CA PRO A 161 31.28 -0.85 -5.85
C PRO A 161 29.84 -0.37 -5.97
N PHE A 162 29.58 0.90 -5.62
CA PHE A 162 28.24 1.50 -5.68
C PHE A 162 27.55 1.29 -7.04
N ILE A 163 28.29 1.47 -8.13
CA ILE A 163 27.77 1.32 -9.50
C ILE A 163 27.24 -0.11 -9.75
N ALA A 164 27.91 -1.13 -9.22
CA ALA A 164 27.48 -2.51 -9.36
C ALA A 164 26.16 -2.76 -8.60
N GLY A 165 26.07 -2.25 -7.37
CA GLY A 165 24.82 -2.30 -6.59
C GLY A 165 23.68 -1.54 -7.27
N MET A 166 23.96 -0.36 -7.84
CA MET A 166 22.98 0.43 -8.58
C MET A 166 22.46 -0.32 -9.81
N PHE A 167 23.33 -0.97 -10.59
CA PHE A 167 22.89 -1.79 -11.74
C PHE A 167 22.11 -3.03 -11.31
N LEU A 168 22.47 -3.66 -10.19
CA LEU A 168 21.72 -4.78 -9.63
C LEU A 168 20.30 -4.33 -9.27
N VAL A 169 20.15 -3.23 -8.53
CA VAL A 169 18.83 -2.69 -8.20
C VAL A 169 18.06 -2.28 -9.47
N LEU A 170 18.70 -1.55 -10.38
CA LEU A 170 18.05 -1.06 -11.59
C LEU A 170 17.55 -2.20 -12.50
N THR A 171 18.33 -3.26 -12.69
CA THR A 171 17.91 -4.40 -13.53
C THR A 171 16.70 -5.10 -12.93
N THR A 172 16.67 -5.35 -11.61
CA THR A 172 15.51 -5.97 -10.95
C THR A 172 14.24 -5.13 -11.10
N GLN A 173 14.34 -3.80 -10.94
CA GLN A 173 13.18 -2.90 -11.11
C GLN A 173 12.69 -2.85 -12.56
N ILE A 174 13.60 -2.76 -13.54
CA ILE A 174 13.24 -2.76 -14.97
C ILE A 174 12.55 -4.08 -15.35
N THR A 175 13.05 -5.21 -14.88
CA THR A 175 12.43 -6.52 -15.12
C THR A 175 11.02 -6.57 -14.54
N GLY A 176 10.81 -6.04 -13.32
CA GLY A 176 9.49 -5.95 -12.71
C GLY A 176 8.50 -5.12 -13.53
N PHE A 177 8.90 -3.92 -13.97
CA PHE A 177 8.04 -3.07 -14.82
C PHE A 177 7.79 -3.69 -16.20
N ALA A 178 8.76 -4.38 -16.79
CA ALA A 178 8.60 -5.09 -18.05
C ALA A 178 7.54 -6.20 -17.92
N LEU A 179 7.62 -7.02 -16.86
CA LEU A 179 6.65 -8.07 -16.60
C LEU A 179 5.25 -7.50 -16.33
N ALA A 180 5.15 -6.42 -15.54
CA ALA A 180 3.90 -5.70 -15.30
C ALA A 180 3.23 -5.24 -16.61
N GLY A 181 4.04 -4.78 -17.57
CA GLY A 181 3.58 -4.41 -18.91
C GLY A 181 2.95 -5.58 -19.68
N VAL A 182 3.55 -6.78 -19.60
CA VAL A 182 3.05 -7.99 -20.27
C VAL A 182 1.73 -8.47 -19.65
N ILE A 183 1.64 -8.48 -18.32
CA ILE A 183 0.45 -8.98 -17.61
C ILE A 183 -0.70 -7.97 -17.55
N ARG A 184 -0.47 -6.69 -17.90
CA ARG A 184 -1.50 -5.62 -17.91
C ARG A 184 -2.76 -6.02 -18.68
N ARG A 185 -2.63 -6.79 -19.77
CA ARG A 185 -3.78 -7.27 -20.55
C ARG A 185 -4.71 -8.17 -19.71
N PHE A 186 -4.16 -8.93 -18.77
CA PHE A 186 -4.90 -9.88 -17.94
C PHE A 186 -5.33 -9.29 -16.60
N LEU A 187 -4.54 -8.38 -16.02
CA LEU A 187 -4.77 -7.84 -14.67
C LEU A 187 -5.39 -6.44 -14.61
N VAL A 188 -5.49 -5.72 -15.73
CA VAL A 188 -5.97 -4.32 -15.72
C VAL A 188 -7.08 -4.08 -16.74
N ARG A 189 -7.01 -4.70 -17.94
CA ARG A 189 -8.03 -4.49 -18.98
C ARG A 189 -9.40 -5.12 -18.69
N PRO A 190 -9.51 -6.31 -18.05
CA PRO A 190 -10.82 -6.89 -17.78
C PRO A 190 -11.59 -6.08 -16.72
N ALA A 191 -12.86 -5.74 -17.01
CA ALA A 191 -13.69 -4.89 -16.15
C ALA A 191 -13.99 -5.48 -14.75
N HIS A 192 -13.92 -6.80 -14.61
CA HIS A 192 -14.13 -7.48 -13.32
C HIS A 192 -12.88 -7.48 -12.42
N MET A 193 -11.72 -7.06 -12.95
CA MET A 193 -10.47 -7.07 -12.19
C MET A 193 -10.30 -5.75 -11.44
N ILE A 194 -10.67 -5.74 -10.15
CA ILE A 194 -10.58 -4.56 -9.29
C ILE A 194 -9.39 -4.63 -8.34
N TRP A 195 -8.82 -3.46 -8.09
CA TRP A 195 -7.75 -3.25 -7.12
C TRP A 195 -8.27 -2.29 -6.04
N PRO A 196 -8.76 -2.80 -4.89
CA PRO A 196 -9.40 -1.99 -3.84
C PRO A 196 -8.50 -0.84 -3.35
N SER A 197 -7.19 -1.05 -3.27
CA SER A 197 -6.22 -0.01 -2.90
C SER A 197 -6.21 1.17 -3.87
N THR A 198 -6.29 0.91 -5.17
CA THR A 198 -6.37 1.93 -6.22
C THR A 198 -7.70 2.68 -6.16
N LEU A 199 -8.77 2.01 -5.75
CA LEU A 199 -10.10 2.63 -5.62
C LEU A 199 -10.13 3.69 -4.52
N VAL A 200 -9.47 3.42 -3.38
CA VAL A 200 -9.26 4.41 -2.31
C VAL A 200 -8.41 5.59 -2.81
N THR A 201 -7.43 5.35 -3.68
CA THR A 201 -6.66 6.43 -4.33
C THR A 201 -7.54 7.30 -5.21
N ALA A 202 -8.37 6.68 -6.05
CA ALA A 202 -9.25 7.38 -6.98
C ALA A 202 -10.29 8.23 -6.24
N SER A 203 -10.88 7.71 -5.16
CA SER A 203 -11.83 8.44 -4.34
C SER A 203 -11.20 9.65 -3.64
N LEU A 204 -9.93 9.53 -3.21
CA LEU A 204 -9.17 10.65 -2.65
C LEU A 204 -8.97 11.76 -3.68
N PHE A 205 -8.46 11.44 -4.88
CA PHE A 205 -8.23 12.45 -5.93
C PHE A 205 -9.52 13.16 -6.33
N ARG A 206 -10.63 12.42 -6.46
CA ARG A 206 -11.93 13.04 -6.74
C ARG A 206 -12.41 13.90 -5.61
N SER A 207 -12.30 13.46 -4.35
CA SER A 207 -12.74 14.26 -3.20
C SER A 207 -11.94 15.55 -3.07
N LEU A 208 -10.65 15.54 -3.44
CA LEU A 208 -9.80 16.73 -3.43
C LEU A 208 -10.15 17.74 -4.53
N HIS A 209 -10.57 17.28 -5.71
CA HIS A 209 -10.90 18.15 -6.85
C HIS A 209 -12.40 18.51 -6.93
N ALA A 210 -13.31 17.68 -6.40
CA ALA A 210 -14.74 17.98 -6.25
C ALA A 210 -15.00 19.15 -5.28
N MET A 211 -14.00 19.45 -4.44
CA MET A 211 -14.00 20.57 -3.52
C MET A 211 -14.11 21.94 -4.21
N GLN A 212 -13.94 21.98 -5.54
CA GLN A 212 -14.01 23.20 -6.33
C GLN A 212 -15.44 23.60 -6.72
N ASP A 213 -16.42 22.68 -6.60
CA ASP A 213 -17.77 22.84 -7.18
C ASP A 213 -18.95 22.73 -6.19
N GLU A 214 -18.75 22.47 -4.88
CA GLU A 214 -19.86 22.34 -3.92
C GLU A 214 -20.14 23.67 -3.16
N ASP A 215 -21.30 24.28 -3.44
CA ASP A 215 -21.96 25.25 -2.55
C ASP A 215 -22.41 24.54 -1.26
N ASP A 216 -22.10 25.17 -0.13
CA ASP A 216 -22.05 24.57 1.21
C ASP A 216 -23.46 24.31 1.81
N ASP A 217 -23.95 23.07 1.73
CA ASP A 217 -25.26 22.63 2.25
C ASP A 217 -25.25 22.39 3.80
N GLY A 218 -24.48 23.21 4.53
CA GLY A 218 -24.37 23.15 6.00
C GLY A 218 -23.59 21.96 6.56
N ARG A 219 -22.85 21.22 5.73
CA ARG A 219 -21.99 20.08 6.14
C ARG A 219 -20.55 20.56 6.29
N MET A 220 -19.84 20.10 7.32
CA MET A 220 -18.43 20.49 7.51
C MET A 220 -17.61 20.13 6.25
N PRO A 221 -16.82 21.06 5.70
CA PRO A 221 -16.04 20.80 4.49
C PRO A 221 -15.04 19.67 4.74
N ARG A 222 -14.89 18.78 3.76
CA ARG A 222 -14.12 17.52 3.88
C ARG A 222 -12.66 17.75 4.32
N ILE A 223 -12.05 18.88 3.93
CA ILE A 223 -10.69 19.25 4.37
C ILE A 223 -10.63 19.61 5.85
N GLN A 224 -11.65 20.25 6.41
CA GLN A 224 -11.68 20.59 7.84
C GLN A 224 -11.79 19.31 8.66
N TYR A 225 -12.67 18.39 8.25
CA TYR A 225 -12.74 17.05 8.84
C TYR A 225 -11.38 16.35 8.80
N PHE A 226 -10.75 16.33 7.62
CA PHE A 226 -9.42 15.74 7.44
C PHE A 226 -8.38 16.35 8.39
N CYS A 227 -8.31 17.68 8.48
CA CYS A 227 -7.37 18.37 9.36
C CYS A 227 -7.61 18.04 10.84
N ILE A 228 -8.87 17.98 11.29
CA ILE A 228 -9.22 17.60 12.66
C ILE A 228 -8.72 16.19 12.96
N VAL A 229 -9.03 15.22 12.09
CA VAL A 229 -8.61 13.82 12.27
C VAL A 229 -7.08 13.70 12.20
N ALA A 230 -6.43 14.39 11.27
CA ALA A 230 -4.97 14.39 11.13
C ALA A 230 -4.28 14.97 12.38
N SER A 231 -4.78 16.08 12.92
CA SER A 231 -4.26 16.63 14.18
C SER A 231 -4.53 15.72 15.38
N GLY A 232 -5.71 15.09 15.44
CA GLY A 232 -6.04 14.10 16.46
C GLY A 232 -5.10 12.90 16.44
N MET A 233 -4.84 12.33 15.26
CA MET A 233 -3.92 11.22 15.08
C MET A 233 -2.46 11.62 15.33
N PHE A 234 -2.06 12.84 14.95
CA PHE A 234 -0.75 13.39 15.29
C PHE A 234 -0.54 13.40 16.81
N CYS A 235 -1.49 13.91 17.59
CA CYS A 235 -1.42 13.91 19.05
C CYS A 235 -1.48 12.48 19.62
N TYR A 236 -2.33 11.61 19.07
CA TYR A 236 -2.46 10.22 19.52
C TYR A 236 -1.15 9.46 19.36
N TYR A 237 -0.40 9.67 18.27
CA TYR A 237 0.84 8.94 18.00
C TYR A 237 1.93 9.13 19.08
N TRP A 238 1.91 10.24 19.81
CA TRP A 238 2.82 10.44 20.96
C TRP A 238 2.54 9.47 22.11
N LEU A 239 1.31 8.98 22.22
CA LEU A 239 0.92 8.07 23.28
C LEU A 239 1.60 6.69 23.15
N PRO A 240 1.40 5.90 22.07
CA PRO A 240 2.14 4.66 21.90
C PRO A 240 3.61 4.89 21.51
N GLY A 241 3.95 6.03 20.91
CA GLY A 241 5.31 6.28 20.42
C GLY A 241 6.31 6.75 21.49
N PHE A 242 5.85 7.41 22.55
CA PHE A 242 6.76 8.03 23.54
C PHE A 242 6.26 7.92 24.98
N ILE A 243 5.00 8.23 25.25
CA ILE A 243 4.48 8.36 26.62
C ILE A 243 4.23 6.99 27.26
N PHE A 244 3.63 6.06 26.53
CA PHE A 244 3.27 4.73 27.02
C PHE A 244 3.41 3.67 25.92
N PRO A 245 4.65 3.22 25.62
CA PRO A 245 4.93 2.26 24.55
C PRO A 245 4.21 0.91 24.69
N THR A 246 3.86 0.52 25.91
CA THR A 246 3.13 -0.73 26.21
C THR A 246 1.71 -0.78 25.60
N ILE A 247 1.09 0.36 25.25
CA ILE A 247 -0.19 0.38 24.49
C ILE A 247 0.01 -0.11 23.06
N GLY A 248 1.22 -0.02 22.52
CA GLY A 248 1.54 -0.49 21.17
C GLY A 248 1.40 -2.01 21.02
N THR A 249 1.78 -2.79 22.04
CA THR A 249 1.66 -4.26 22.04
C THR A 249 1.30 -4.77 23.44
N ILE A 250 0.01 -5.02 23.66
CA ILE A 250 -0.52 -5.51 24.93
C ILE A 250 -0.63 -7.03 24.88
N ALA A 251 0.40 -7.71 25.38
CA ALA A 251 0.41 -9.15 25.62
C ALA A 251 -0.26 -9.50 26.96
N TRP A 252 -1.56 -9.20 27.09
CA TRP A 252 -2.30 -9.30 28.36
C TRP A 252 -2.34 -10.74 28.92
N ILE A 253 -2.27 -11.76 28.06
CA ILE A 253 -2.30 -13.17 28.49
C ILE A 253 -1.02 -13.53 29.29
N CYS A 254 0.12 -12.91 28.98
CA CYS A 254 1.36 -13.11 29.73
C CYS A 254 1.25 -12.61 31.19
N TRP A 255 0.31 -11.72 31.50
CA TRP A 255 0.11 -11.24 32.88
C TRP A 255 -0.49 -12.29 33.81
N ILE A 256 -1.11 -13.34 33.26
CA ILE A 256 -1.71 -14.43 34.04
C ILE A 256 -0.62 -15.22 34.77
N ASN A 257 0.51 -15.49 34.11
CA ASN A 257 1.66 -16.16 34.70
C ASN A 257 2.97 -15.70 34.04
N PRO A 258 3.60 -14.63 34.56
CA PRO A 258 4.76 -14.01 33.91
C PRO A 258 6.02 -14.87 33.90
N ASP A 259 6.15 -15.82 34.83
CA ASP A 259 7.34 -16.67 34.95
C ASP A 259 7.28 -17.93 34.07
N ASN A 260 6.15 -18.16 33.37
CA ASN A 260 5.99 -19.33 32.52
C ASN A 260 6.58 -19.08 31.11
N VAL A 261 7.68 -19.78 30.82
CA VAL A 261 8.39 -19.71 29.53
C VAL A 261 7.49 -20.11 28.35
N VAL A 262 6.68 -21.16 28.49
CA VAL A 262 5.76 -21.62 27.43
C VAL A 262 4.70 -20.56 27.13
N LEU A 263 4.17 -19.93 28.18
CA LEU A 263 3.20 -18.84 28.01
C LEU A 263 3.85 -17.65 27.30
N SER A 264 5.05 -17.25 27.72
CA SER A 264 5.78 -16.15 27.09
C SER A 264 6.15 -16.44 25.63
N GLN A 265 6.49 -17.69 25.28
CA GLN A 265 6.78 -18.09 23.90
C GLN A 265 5.54 -18.01 23.00
N LEU A 266 4.37 -18.41 23.50
CA LEU A 266 3.14 -18.44 22.73
C LEU A 266 2.45 -17.08 22.63
N THR A 267 2.36 -16.34 23.74
CA THR A 267 1.52 -15.13 23.83
C THR A 267 2.33 -13.84 23.98
N GLY A 268 3.66 -13.93 24.12
CA GLY A 268 4.52 -12.78 24.29
C GLY A 268 4.70 -11.95 23.01
N SER A 269 5.04 -10.67 23.17
CA SER A 269 5.32 -9.75 22.07
C SER A 269 6.56 -10.13 21.25
N ASN A 270 7.52 -10.84 21.87
CA ASN A 270 8.71 -11.40 21.23
C ASN A 270 8.55 -12.89 20.90
N GLY A 271 7.34 -13.44 21.09
CA GLY A 271 6.99 -14.82 20.74
C GLY A 271 6.01 -14.85 19.56
N LEU A 272 5.13 -15.85 19.54
CA LEU A 272 4.12 -15.99 18.47
C LEU A 272 3.02 -14.92 18.50
N GLY A 273 2.89 -14.17 19.59
CA GLY A 273 1.92 -13.09 19.71
C GLY A 273 0.45 -13.57 19.76
N ILE A 274 0.18 -14.77 20.27
CA ILE A 274 -1.20 -15.27 20.43
C ILE A 274 -1.99 -14.34 21.35
N GLY A 275 -3.05 -13.73 20.81
CA GLY A 275 -3.97 -12.87 21.59
C GLY A 275 -3.38 -11.52 22.00
N VAL A 276 -2.27 -11.10 21.39
CA VAL A 276 -1.70 -9.75 21.59
C VAL A 276 -2.62 -8.72 20.95
N ILE A 277 -2.91 -7.65 21.68
CA ILE A 277 -3.75 -6.55 21.21
C ILE A 277 -2.86 -5.33 21.01
N ALA A 278 -2.88 -4.75 19.81
CA ALA A 278 -2.20 -3.50 19.52
C ALA A 278 -3.23 -2.36 19.43
N LEU A 279 -3.07 -1.32 20.25
CA LEU A 279 -3.86 -0.09 20.16
C LEU A 279 -3.14 1.00 19.36
N ASP A 280 -1.92 0.71 18.89
CA ASP A 280 -1.24 1.56 17.93
C ASP A 280 -1.69 1.25 16.50
N TRP A 281 -2.08 2.29 15.77
CA TRP A 281 -2.47 2.17 14.37
C TRP A 281 -1.32 1.65 13.50
N SER A 282 -0.08 2.03 13.79
CA SER A 282 1.07 1.58 13.00
C SER A 282 1.29 0.07 13.15
N ALA A 283 1.19 -0.45 14.37
CA ALA A 283 1.20 -1.89 14.64
C ALA A 283 -0.02 -2.63 14.04
N ALA A 284 -1.23 -2.07 14.17
CA ALA A 284 -2.44 -2.70 13.64
C ALA A 284 -2.48 -2.77 12.10
N SER A 285 -1.89 -1.77 11.43
CA SER A 285 -1.86 -1.66 9.96
C SER A 285 -0.56 -2.19 9.33
N ALA A 286 0.37 -2.71 10.14
CA ALA A 286 1.70 -3.12 9.70
C ALA A 286 1.67 -4.25 8.65
N TYR A 287 0.74 -5.20 8.81
CA TYR A 287 0.64 -6.38 7.94
C TYR A 287 -0.45 -6.26 6.88
N VAL A 288 -1.65 -5.81 7.28
CA VAL A 288 -2.78 -5.60 6.38
C VAL A 288 -3.38 -4.23 6.67
N ALA A 289 -3.66 -3.44 5.65
CA ALA A 289 -4.37 -2.17 5.79
C ALA A 289 -5.88 -2.42 5.93
N PRO A 290 -6.45 -2.38 7.16
CA PRO A 290 -7.79 -2.92 7.41
C PRO A 290 -8.91 -2.07 6.79
N LEU A 291 -8.65 -0.81 6.47
CA LEU A 291 -9.63 0.08 5.83
C LEU A 291 -9.71 -0.10 4.32
N VAL A 292 -8.69 -0.70 3.72
CA VAL A 292 -8.53 -0.78 2.26
C VAL A 292 -8.80 -2.20 1.77
N THR A 293 -8.43 -3.20 2.57
CA THR A 293 -8.57 -4.61 2.20
C THR A 293 -10.00 -5.09 2.47
N PRO A 294 -10.68 -5.74 1.50
CA PRO A 294 -12.03 -6.27 1.70
C PRO A 294 -12.11 -7.29 2.85
N TRP A 295 -13.26 -7.34 3.52
CA TRP A 295 -13.50 -8.23 4.66
C TRP A 295 -13.17 -9.70 4.39
N PHE A 296 -13.61 -10.25 3.26
CA PHE A 296 -13.34 -11.64 2.90
C PHE A 296 -11.83 -11.94 2.83
N ALA A 297 -11.05 -11.03 2.25
CA ALA A 297 -9.60 -11.17 2.17
C ALA A 297 -8.95 -11.10 3.56
N GLN A 298 -9.44 -10.22 4.43
CA GLN A 298 -8.96 -10.15 5.82
C GLN A 298 -9.21 -11.45 6.58
N VAL A 299 -10.42 -12.03 6.46
CA VAL A 299 -10.75 -13.31 7.09
C VAL A 299 -9.89 -14.44 6.53
N ASN A 300 -9.65 -14.47 5.21
CA ASN A 300 -8.81 -15.48 4.60
C ASN A 300 -7.36 -15.42 5.12
N ILE A 301 -6.78 -14.22 5.20
CA ILE A 301 -5.45 -13.99 5.76
C ILE A 301 -5.42 -14.40 7.25
N LEU A 302 -6.43 -14.02 8.03
CA LEU A 302 -6.54 -14.38 9.44
C LEU A 302 -6.60 -15.90 9.64
N VAL A 303 -7.40 -16.62 8.85
CA VAL A 303 -7.49 -18.08 8.91
C VAL A 303 -6.15 -18.71 8.57
N GLY A 304 -5.46 -18.24 7.51
CA GLY A 304 -4.11 -18.70 7.18
C GLY A 304 -3.11 -18.46 8.31
N PHE A 305 -3.15 -17.29 8.93
CA PHE A 305 -2.31 -16.94 10.07
C PHE A 305 -2.57 -17.83 11.28
N ILE A 306 -3.84 -18.08 11.63
CA ILE A 306 -4.20 -18.99 12.74
C ILE A 306 -3.71 -20.41 12.45
N LEU A 307 -3.92 -20.92 11.23
CA LEU A 307 -3.51 -22.27 10.87
C LEU A 307 -1.99 -22.45 10.94
N VAL A 308 -1.22 -21.51 10.36
CA VAL A 308 0.24 -21.64 10.29
C VAL A 308 0.86 -21.25 11.63
N THR A 309 0.63 -20.03 12.10
CA THR A 309 1.30 -19.48 13.29
C THR A 309 0.74 -20.08 14.56
N TYR A 310 -0.58 -20.21 14.74
CA TYR A 310 -1.13 -20.65 16.03
C TYR A 310 -1.24 -22.16 16.17
N ILE A 311 -1.26 -22.92 15.07
CA ILE A 311 -1.42 -24.38 15.10
C ILE A 311 -0.15 -25.08 14.60
N MET A 312 0.27 -24.86 13.35
CA MET A 312 1.39 -25.62 12.77
C MET A 312 2.73 -25.34 13.47
N VAL A 313 3.05 -24.09 13.78
CA VAL A 313 4.33 -23.73 14.44
C VAL A 313 4.44 -24.35 15.84
N PRO A 314 3.47 -24.16 16.77
CA PRO A 314 3.52 -24.83 18.07
C PRO A 314 3.52 -26.35 17.95
N TRP A 315 2.72 -26.91 17.03
CA TRP A 315 2.68 -28.35 16.82
C TRP A 315 4.05 -28.90 16.40
N ALA A 316 4.70 -28.28 15.41
CA ALA A 316 6.04 -28.68 14.96
C ALA A 316 7.09 -28.52 16.05
N TYR A 317 7.06 -27.41 16.80
CA TYR A 317 8.01 -27.11 17.87
C TYR A 317 7.89 -28.10 19.04
N TYR A 318 6.68 -28.32 19.56
CA TYR A 318 6.46 -29.19 20.72
C TYR A 318 6.48 -30.69 20.40
N THR A 319 6.38 -31.08 19.12
CA THR A 319 6.61 -32.46 18.67
C THR A 319 8.08 -32.72 18.31
N ASP A 320 8.97 -31.74 18.53
CA ASP A 320 10.38 -31.78 18.16
C ASP A 320 10.61 -32.17 16.69
N LEU A 321 9.71 -31.72 15.81
CA LEU A 321 9.84 -31.96 14.39
C LEU A 321 11.12 -31.29 13.91
N TRP A 322 12.04 -32.07 13.35
CA TRP A 322 13.37 -31.64 12.89
C TRP A 322 14.29 -31.06 13.98
N HIS A 323 14.19 -31.54 15.23
CA HIS A 323 15.00 -31.06 16.35
C HIS A 323 14.80 -29.57 16.65
N SER A 324 13.58 -29.08 16.44
CA SER A 324 13.20 -27.68 16.59
C SER A 324 13.33 -27.17 18.03
N THR A 325 13.25 -28.05 19.04
CA THR A 325 13.41 -27.65 20.45
C THR A 325 14.82 -27.16 20.80
N ASN A 326 15.82 -27.44 19.97
CA ASN A 326 17.18 -26.94 20.13
C ASN A 326 17.30 -25.44 19.82
N PHE A 327 16.28 -24.83 19.20
CA PHE A 327 16.29 -23.44 18.77
C PHE A 327 15.20 -22.63 19.51
N PRO A 328 15.37 -21.31 19.64
CA PRO A 328 14.26 -20.42 19.97
C PRO A 328 13.12 -20.59 18.96
N ILE A 329 11.87 -20.31 19.35
CA ILE A 329 10.68 -20.48 18.49
C ILE A 329 10.46 -19.35 17.47
N VAL A 330 11.09 -18.20 17.73
CA VAL A 330 11.13 -17.06 16.82
C VAL A 330 12.52 -16.45 16.96
N THR A 331 13.34 -16.56 15.91
CA THR A 331 14.66 -15.92 15.89
C THR A 331 15.16 -15.68 14.46
N ALA A 332 15.90 -14.59 14.28
CA ALA A 332 16.59 -14.28 13.03
C ALA A 332 18.03 -14.86 12.97
N ALA A 333 18.46 -15.56 14.02
CA ALA A 333 19.80 -16.13 14.09
C ALA A 333 19.89 -17.44 13.28
N LEU A 334 21.12 -17.77 12.89
CA LEU A 334 21.46 -18.98 12.15
C LEU A 334 22.10 -19.97 13.11
N PHE A 335 21.74 -21.25 13.00
CA PHE A 335 22.22 -22.27 13.93
C PHE A 335 22.81 -23.49 13.22
N LYS A 336 23.60 -24.23 13.99
CA LYS A 336 24.01 -25.59 13.68
C LYS A 336 23.01 -26.61 14.25
N GLU A 337 23.21 -27.87 13.91
CA GLU A 337 22.40 -28.98 14.46
C GLU A 337 22.48 -29.12 15.98
N ASP A 338 23.57 -28.66 16.60
CA ASP A 338 23.79 -28.68 18.05
C ASP A 338 23.16 -27.49 18.81
N GLY A 339 22.49 -26.57 18.12
CA GLY A 339 21.91 -25.37 18.73
C GLY A 339 22.89 -24.20 18.88
N SER A 340 24.16 -24.36 18.53
CA SER A 340 25.14 -23.25 18.56
C SER A 340 24.98 -22.31 17.36
N GLU A 341 25.35 -21.04 17.54
CA GLU A 341 25.31 -20.05 16.46
C GLU A 341 26.22 -20.45 15.29
N TYR A 342 25.69 -20.32 14.08
CA TYR A 342 26.40 -20.69 12.86
C TYR A 342 27.43 -19.61 12.47
N ASN A 343 28.72 -19.95 12.54
CA ASN A 343 29.76 -19.02 12.11
C ASN A 343 29.86 -18.97 10.58
N LYS A 344 29.33 -17.89 10.00
CA LYS A 344 29.32 -17.64 8.56
C LYS A 344 30.72 -17.55 7.94
N THR A 345 31.72 -17.04 8.66
CA THR A 345 33.08 -16.90 8.09
C THR A 345 33.84 -18.22 8.02
N ALA A 346 33.39 -19.26 8.73
CA ALA A 346 34.02 -20.57 8.72
C ALA A 346 33.79 -21.37 7.42
N VAL A 347 32.78 -21.00 6.64
CA VAL A 347 32.37 -21.69 5.40
C VAL A 347 32.60 -20.85 4.15
N LEU A 348 33.21 -19.68 4.29
CA LEU A 348 33.49 -18.76 3.20
C LEU A 348 35.00 -18.70 2.94
N ASN A 349 35.37 -18.77 1.66
CA ASN A 349 36.72 -18.49 1.18
C ASN A 349 37.08 -17.01 1.37
N SER A 350 38.36 -16.67 1.22
CA SER A 350 38.87 -15.29 1.27
C SER A 350 38.19 -14.34 0.28
N ASP A 351 37.62 -14.87 -0.79
CA ASP A 351 36.90 -14.13 -1.83
C ASP A 351 35.39 -13.96 -1.53
N GLY A 352 34.91 -14.46 -0.38
CA GLY A 352 33.50 -14.43 0.01
C GLY A 352 32.62 -15.44 -0.74
N LEU A 353 33.22 -16.41 -1.42
CA LEU A 353 32.54 -17.54 -2.06
C LEU A 353 32.40 -18.70 -1.07
N LEU A 354 31.36 -19.51 -1.22
CA LEU A 354 31.17 -20.72 -0.42
C LEU A 354 32.32 -21.71 -0.69
N ASP A 355 33.00 -22.14 0.37
CA ASP A 355 33.90 -23.28 0.31
C ASP A 355 33.08 -24.55 0.56
N GLU A 356 32.81 -25.31 -0.50
CA GLU A 356 32.04 -26.54 -0.41
C GLU A 356 32.68 -27.56 0.54
N THR A 357 34.01 -27.62 0.60
CA THR A 357 34.71 -28.58 1.47
C THR A 357 34.61 -28.19 2.94
N ALA A 358 34.78 -26.90 3.25
CA ALA A 358 34.57 -26.40 4.61
C ALA A 358 33.10 -26.49 5.02
N TYR A 359 32.16 -26.23 4.12
CA TYR A 359 30.73 -26.37 4.38
C TYR A 359 30.33 -27.81 4.72
N LEU A 360 30.80 -28.79 3.94
CA LEU A 360 30.54 -30.20 4.20
C LEU A 360 31.16 -30.67 5.53
N ALA A 361 32.31 -30.12 5.92
CA ALA A 361 32.94 -30.42 7.21
C ALA A 361 32.27 -29.71 8.40
N TYR A 362 31.77 -28.49 8.19
CA TYR A 362 31.16 -27.65 9.23
C TYR A 362 29.69 -28.00 9.48
N GLY A 363 29.02 -28.57 8.48
CA GLY A 363 27.64 -29.07 8.56
C GLY A 363 26.59 -28.10 7.98
N PRO A 364 25.38 -28.62 7.74
CA PRO A 364 24.29 -27.86 7.14
C PRO A 364 23.80 -26.72 8.06
N LEU A 365 23.43 -25.62 7.44
CA LEU A 365 22.79 -24.48 8.08
C LEU A 365 21.36 -24.83 8.53
N ARG A 366 20.98 -24.49 9.76
CA ARG A 366 19.60 -24.51 10.25
C ARG A 366 19.11 -23.09 10.45
N MET A 367 17.87 -22.85 10.01
CA MET A 367 17.15 -21.59 10.20
C MET A 367 15.87 -21.92 10.97
N ASP A 368 15.56 -21.10 11.96
CA ASP A 368 14.23 -21.10 12.57
C ASP A 368 13.26 -20.29 11.68
N SER A 369 11.95 -20.60 11.78
CA SER A 369 10.90 -20.12 10.86
C SER A 369 10.54 -18.65 11.01
#